data_AF-A0A9P8LFN1-F1
#
_entry.id   AF-A0A9P8LFN1-F1
#
_cell.length_a   1.000
_cell.length_b   1.000
_cell.length_c   1.000
_cell.angle_alpha   90.00
_cell.angle_beta   90.00
_cell.angle_gamma   90.00
#
_symmetry.space_group_name_H-M   'P 1'
#
loop_
_entity.id
_entity.type
_entity.pdbx_description
1 polymer ?
#
loop_
_entity_poly.entity_id
_entity_poly.type
_entity_poly.pdbx_seq_one_letter_code
_entity_poly.pdbx_strand_id
1 'polypeptide(L)'
;MIAAIDGKESGWNAPVAAARAGNANEGATGVVIGDRPDITCRNHSKTDCTNPRVETRTCKYCQDDGHIAKDCPTKPPLTCNNCKQEGHTRTDCKNNRAMNWDGVLDKTPEEAWEMLKTASAERDLFDFKAAVMIYVKALPATTYKDLEEAFRGSDFSVYLIAIVKEVMPTSTLMNLQGKIDCKYAVTYQFSAKPRRESERAAWPASPEENLIRLEDAGVVTDRHVPLCSNCERKSLPPPQQVPRLCAYTSIPEELGHISRNCPEERRAPVQPEIKCVNCDEVGHRARDCPHERKREVNNNCRNCK
;
A
#
# COMPACT_ATOMS: atom_id res chain seq x y z
N MET A 1 -14.24 14.55 38.53
CA MET A 1 -12.98 13.79 38.57
C MET A 1 -12.69 13.35 37.15
N ILE A 2 -11.77 14.05 36.50
CA ILE A 2 -11.44 13.88 35.08
C ILE A 2 -10.39 12.77 35.00
N ALA A 3 -10.74 11.65 34.37
CA ALA A 3 -9.79 10.60 34.06
C ALA A 3 -9.00 11.00 32.81
N ALA A 4 -7.71 11.24 32.98
CA ALA A 4 -6.77 11.44 31.89
C ALA A 4 -6.71 10.17 31.03
N ILE A 5 -6.91 10.32 29.72
CA ILE A 5 -6.75 9.24 28.76
C ILE A 5 -5.34 9.38 28.19
N ASP A 6 -4.45 8.47 28.59
CA ASP A 6 -3.08 8.41 28.10
C ASP A 6 -3.05 8.21 26.58
N GLY A 7 -2.40 9.14 25.89
CA GLY A 7 -2.14 9.07 24.47
C GLY A 7 -1.24 7.88 24.14
N LYS A 8 -1.79 6.88 23.44
CA LYS A 8 -1.01 5.91 22.68
C LYS A 8 -1.25 6.12 21.19
N GLU A 9 -0.16 6.46 20.53
CA GLU A 9 0.02 6.65 19.10
C GLU A 9 -0.58 5.49 18.31
N SER A 10 -1.62 5.77 17.51
CA SER A 10 -2.06 4.88 16.43
C SER A 10 -1.94 5.64 15.11
N GLY A 11 -0.76 5.53 14.50
CA GLY A 11 -0.51 6.05 13.17
C GLY A 11 -1.38 5.33 12.13
N TRP A 12 -2.36 6.05 11.58
CA TRP A 12 -3.16 5.62 10.44
C TRP A 12 -2.31 5.72 9.18
N ASN A 13 -1.41 4.73 9.03
CA ASN A 13 -0.63 4.30 7.86
C ASN A 13 0.72 3.68 8.30
N ALA A 14 0.74 2.94 9.41
CA ALA A 14 1.87 2.08 9.70
C ALA A 14 1.87 0.90 8.70
N PRO A 15 2.99 0.58 8.03
CA PRO A 15 3.10 -0.70 7.34
C PRO A 15 2.88 -1.80 8.38
N VAL A 16 2.11 -2.82 8.00
CA VAL A 16 1.95 -4.03 8.81
C VAL A 16 3.34 -4.62 9.00
N ALA A 17 4.00 -4.29 10.11
CA ALA A 17 5.15 -5.00 10.58
C ALA A 17 4.63 -6.39 10.93
N ALA A 18 4.84 -7.34 10.02
CA ALA A 18 4.63 -8.75 10.32
C ALA A 18 5.45 -9.06 11.57
N ALA A 19 4.77 -9.26 12.70
CA ALA A 19 5.36 -9.75 13.92
C ALA A 19 6.01 -11.09 13.58
N ARG A 20 7.34 -11.10 13.44
CA ARG A 20 8.12 -12.33 13.58
C ARG A 20 8.00 -12.72 15.04
N ALA A 21 7.08 -13.64 15.33
CA ALA A 21 7.09 -14.35 16.60
C ALA A 21 8.48 -14.96 16.78
N GLY A 22 9.25 -14.40 17.72
CA GLY A 22 10.45 -15.02 18.23
C GLY A 22 10.01 -16.22 19.05
N ASN A 23 10.20 -17.43 18.49
CA ASN A 23 10.04 -18.63 19.29
C ASN A 23 11.23 -18.70 20.26
N ALA A 24 10.92 -18.55 21.55
CA ALA A 24 11.79 -18.92 22.65
C ALA A 24 12.17 -20.40 22.49
N ASN A 25 13.47 -20.65 22.39
CA ASN A 25 14.00 -22.01 22.34
C ASN A 25 14.16 -22.50 23.77
N GLU A 26 13.08 -23.02 24.34
CA GLU A 26 13.12 -23.79 25.58
C GLU A 26 13.03 -25.28 25.24
N GLY A 27 13.92 -26.06 25.87
CA GLY A 27 14.29 -27.41 25.46
C GLY A 27 13.11 -28.37 25.31
N ALA A 28 12.96 -28.90 24.10
CA ALA A 28 12.25 -30.14 23.85
C ALA A 28 13.27 -31.18 23.35
N THR A 29 13.55 -32.14 24.23
CA THR A 29 14.31 -33.35 23.99
C THR A 29 13.74 -34.14 22.80
N GLY A 30 14.62 -34.53 21.86
CA GLY A 30 14.43 -35.70 21.00
C GLY A 30 13.35 -35.61 19.92
N VAL A 31 13.57 -34.83 18.86
CA VAL A 31 12.86 -35.03 17.59
C VAL A 31 13.58 -36.13 16.82
N VAL A 32 12.90 -37.25 16.61
CA VAL A 32 13.30 -38.30 15.68
C VAL A 32 13.39 -37.67 14.29
N ILE A 33 14.60 -37.57 13.76
CA ILE A 33 14.85 -37.10 12.40
C ILE A 33 14.25 -38.15 11.46
N GLY A 34 13.04 -37.90 10.97
CA GLY A 34 12.52 -38.60 9.80
C GLY A 34 13.50 -38.42 8.65
N ASP A 35 13.79 -39.52 7.96
CA ASP A 35 14.88 -39.69 7.01
C ASP A 35 15.07 -38.48 6.09
N ARG A 36 16.25 -37.85 6.22
CA ARG A 36 16.73 -36.84 5.27
C ARG A 36 16.80 -37.48 3.88
N PRO A 37 16.22 -36.88 2.82
CA PRO A 37 16.35 -37.41 1.48
C PRO A 37 17.82 -37.44 1.08
N ASP A 38 18.16 -38.56 0.46
CA ASP A 38 19.46 -39.07 0.04
C ASP A 38 20.54 -38.00 -0.27
N ILE A 39 21.74 -38.24 0.26
CA ILE A 39 22.98 -37.45 0.12
C ILE A 39 23.36 -37.20 -1.36
N THR A 40 22.78 -37.97 -2.29
CA THR A 40 23.01 -37.93 -3.75
C THR A 40 22.40 -36.73 -4.48
N CYS A 41 21.48 -35.96 -3.88
CA CYS A 41 20.81 -34.84 -4.57
C CYS A 41 21.52 -33.48 -4.46
N ARG A 42 22.81 -33.43 -4.07
CA ARG A 42 23.55 -32.15 -3.89
C ARG A 42 24.04 -31.49 -5.18
N ASN A 43 24.11 -32.22 -6.30
CA ASN A 43 24.82 -31.78 -7.51
C ASN A 43 23.93 -31.56 -8.75
N HIS A 44 22.61 -31.41 -8.58
CA HIS A 44 21.71 -31.08 -9.69
C HIS A 44 20.55 -30.21 -9.21
N SER A 45 19.99 -29.38 -10.10
CA SER A 45 18.83 -28.57 -9.76
C SER A 45 17.58 -29.46 -9.64
N LYS A 46 16.52 -28.98 -8.97
CA LYS A 46 15.25 -29.73 -8.86
C LYS A 46 14.69 -30.19 -10.21
N THR A 47 14.97 -29.44 -11.27
CA THR A 47 14.58 -29.73 -12.67
C THR A 47 15.39 -30.86 -13.31
N ASP A 48 16.60 -31.11 -12.81
CA ASP A 48 17.56 -32.08 -13.36
C ASP A 48 17.66 -33.35 -12.49
N CYS A 49 16.71 -33.54 -11.58
CA CYS A 49 16.66 -34.69 -10.68
C CYS A 49 16.09 -35.91 -11.40
N THR A 50 16.94 -36.93 -11.59
CA THR A 50 16.57 -38.20 -12.22
C THR A 50 15.89 -39.18 -11.26
N ASN A 51 15.85 -38.89 -9.96
CA ASN A 51 15.12 -39.73 -9.00
C ASN A 51 13.60 -39.59 -9.22
N PRO A 52 12.83 -40.69 -9.10
CA PRO A 52 11.39 -40.64 -9.21
C PRO A 52 10.85 -39.67 -8.16
N ARG A 53 10.00 -38.74 -8.60
CA ARG A 53 9.37 -37.78 -7.71
C ARG A 53 8.47 -38.55 -6.74
N VAL A 54 8.93 -38.68 -5.50
CA VAL A 54 8.09 -39.19 -4.41
C VAL A 54 6.96 -38.18 -4.20
N GLU A 55 5.73 -38.55 -4.57
CA GLU A 55 4.53 -37.73 -4.42
C GLU A 55 3.96 -37.81 -3.00
N THR A 56 4.82 -37.70 -1.99
CA THR A 56 4.41 -37.51 -0.58
C THR A 56 3.99 -36.06 -0.33
N ARG A 57 3.15 -35.52 -1.21
CA ARG A 57 2.61 -34.17 -1.05
C ARG A 57 1.26 -34.28 -0.38
N THR A 58 1.27 -34.34 0.95
CA THR A 58 0.09 -34.08 1.75
C THR A 58 -0.50 -32.73 1.36
N CYS A 59 -1.82 -32.67 1.24
CA CYS A 59 -2.54 -31.46 0.97
C CYS A 59 -2.34 -30.47 2.11
N LYS A 60 -1.85 -29.26 1.81
CA LYS A 60 -1.65 -28.22 2.85
C LYS A 60 -2.93 -27.69 3.50
N TYR A 61 -4.09 -28.05 2.95
CA TYR A 61 -5.39 -27.64 3.45
C TYR A 61 -5.98 -28.69 4.40
N CYS A 62 -6.22 -29.92 3.92
CA CYS A 62 -6.84 -30.99 4.72
C CYS A 62 -5.85 -32.01 5.29
N GLN A 63 -4.56 -31.91 4.95
CA GLN A 63 -3.48 -32.81 5.37
C GLN A 63 -3.55 -34.24 4.80
N ASP A 64 -4.55 -34.55 3.96
CA ASP A 64 -4.65 -35.85 3.29
C ASP A 64 -3.66 -35.99 2.12
N ASP A 65 -3.25 -37.22 1.84
CA ASP A 65 -2.40 -37.56 0.70
C ASP A 65 -3.19 -37.69 -0.61
N GLY A 66 -2.46 -37.71 -1.73
CA GLY A 66 -3.02 -37.98 -3.07
C GLY A 66 -3.51 -36.75 -3.84
N HIS A 67 -3.45 -35.53 -3.27
CA HIS A 67 -3.78 -34.29 -3.98
C HIS A 67 -3.03 -33.07 -3.41
N ILE A 68 -2.93 -31.99 -4.20
CA ILE A 68 -2.38 -30.71 -3.74
C ILE A 68 -3.50 -29.78 -3.27
N ALA A 69 -3.19 -28.75 -2.47
CA ALA A 69 -4.17 -27.78 -1.96
C ALA A 69 -4.94 -26.97 -3.04
N LYS A 70 -4.55 -27.08 -4.31
CA LYS A 70 -5.32 -26.53 -5.43
C LYS A 70 -6.50 -27.44 -5.81
N ASP A 71 -6.31 -28.76 -5.71
CA ASP A 71 -7.23 -29.80 -6.15
C ASP A 71 -7.91 -30.49 -4.95
N CYS A 72 -7.97 -29.79 -3.82
CA CYS A 72 -8.50 -30.34 -2.58
C CYS A 72 -10.03 -30.35 -2.59
N PRO A 73 -10.67 -31.54 -2.45
CA PRO A 73 -12.12 -31.68 -2.55
C PRO A 73 -12.87 -31.03 -1.38
N THR A 74 -12.20 -30.82 -0.24
CA THR A 74 -12.78 -30.19 0.96
C THR A 74 -12.51 -28.70 1.06
N LYS A 75 -11.80 -28.11 0.08
CA LYS A 75 -11.49 -26.68 0.09
C LYS A 75 -12.72 -25.85 -0.27
N PRO A 76 -13.09 -24.84 0.52
CA PRO A 76 -14.22 -23.98 0.22
C PRO A 76 -13.99 -23.19 -1.07
N PRO A 77 -15.07 -22.67 -1.68
CA PRO A 77 -14.99 -21.83 -2.87
C PRO A 77 -14.00 -20.68 -2.68
N LEU A 78 -13.33 -20.30 -3.77
CA LEU A 78 -12.42 -19.17 -3.78
C LEU A 78 -13.20 -17.89 -3.45
N THR A 79 -12.97 -17.32 -2.27
CA THR A 79 -13.49 -16.01 -1.86
C THR A 79 -12.51 -14.91 -2.26
N CYS A 80 -13.04 -13.83 -2.83
CA CYS A 80 -12.25 -12.68 -3.23
C CYS A 80 -11.82 -11.89 -1.99
N ASN A 81 -10.51 -11.70 -1.79
CA ASN A 81 -10.01 -10.94 -0.64
C ASN A 81 -10.36 -9.45 -0.68
N ASN A 82 -10.81 -8.93 -1.82
CA ASN A 82 -11.23 -7.55 -2.00
C ASN A 82 -12.69 -7.31 -1.59
N CYS A 83 -13.64 -8.03 -2.20
CA CYS A 83 -15.09 -7.83 -2.01
C CYS A 83 -15.78 -8.93 -1.18
N LYS A 84 -15.06 -9.99 -0.79
CA LYS A 84 -15.54 -11.16 -0.04
C LYS A 84 -16.58 -12.05 -0.75
N GLN A 85 -16.92 -11.76 -2.01
CA GLN A 85 -17.76 -12.63 -2.83
C GLN A 85 -16.94 -13.78 -3.45
N GLU A 86 -17.64 -14.85 -3.83
CA GLU A 86 -17.04 -16.06 -4.37
C GLU A 86 -16.79 -15.96 -5.89
N GLY A 87 -15.94 -16.85 -6.40
CA GLY A 87 -15.85 -17.15 -7.83
C GLY A 87 -14.88 -16.30 -8.66
N HIS A 88 -14.12 -15.38 -8.06
CA HIS A 88 -13.13 -14.57 -8.78
C HIS A 88 -11.90 -14.22 -7.92
N THR A 89 -10.80 -13.85 -8.59
CA THR A 89 -9.58 -13.37 -7.94
C THR A 89 -9.63 -11.85 -7.74
N ARG A 90 -8.71 -11.29 -6.93
CA ARG A 90 -8.62 -9.83 -6.72
C ARG A 90 -8.40 -9.07 -8.04
N THR A 91 -7.68 -9.65 -8.99
CA THR A 91 -7.38 -9.03 -10.29
C THR A 91 -8.64 -8.87 -11.13
N ASP A 92 -9.58 -9.82 -11.02
CA ASP A 92 -10.83 -9.84 -11.81
C ASP A 92 -12.02 -9.24 -11.03
N CYS A 93 -11.76 -8.65 -9.85
CA CYS A 93 -12.79 -8.12 -8.96
C CYS A 93 -13.32 -6.77 -9.47
N LYS A 94 -14.55 -6.78 -9.99
CA LYS A 94 -15.29 -5.56 -10.38
C LYS A 94 -16.18 -5.00 -9.29
N ASN A 95 -16.37 -5.74 -8.20
CA ASN A 95 -17.22 -5.33 -7.09
C ASN A 95 -16.54 -4.30 -6.19
N ASN A 96 -17.36 -3.53 -5.47
CA ASN A 96 -16.90 -2.66 -4.40
C ASN A 96 -16.09 -3.46 -3.37
N ARG A 97 -15.03 -2.83 -2.88
CA ARG A 97 -14.20 -3.37 -1.83
C ARG A 97 -14.99 -3.46 -0.53
N ALA A 98 -14.85 -4.57 0.17
CA ALA A 98 -15.40 -4.68 1.52
C ALA A 98 -14.60 -3.75 2.44
N MET A 99 -15.31 -2.85 3.12
CA MET A 99 -14.74 -1.97 4.13
C MET A 99 -14.24 -2.81 5.30
N ASN A 100 -13.02 -2.53 5.77
CA ASN A 100 -12.53 -3.12 7.00
C ASN A 100 -12.97 -2.26 8.18
N TRP A 101 -13.75 -2.85 9.09
CA TRP A 101 -14.23 -2.19 10.31
C TRP A 101 -13.46 -2.62 11.57
N ASP A 102 -12.41 -3.42 11.42
CA ASP A 102 -11.53 -3.81 12.52
C ASP A 102 -10.96 -2.55 13.20
N GLY A 103 -11.11 -2.46 14.52
CA GLY A 103 -10.64 -1.31 15.31
C GLY A 103 -11.55 -0.07 15.27
N VAL A 104 -12.67 -0.10 14.52
CA VAL A 104 -13.69 0.95 14.57
C VAL A 104 -14.69 0.63 15.68
N LEU A 105 -14.87 1.56 16.62
CA LEU A 105 -15.79 1.39 17.74
C LEU A 105 -17.24 1.21 17.27
N ASP A 106 -17.99 0.36 17.96
CA ASP A 106 -19.44 0.21 17.80
C ASP A 106 -20.16 1.21 18.71
N LYS A 107 -20.72 2.26 18.11
CA LYS A 107 -21.51 3.29 18.79
C LYS A 107 -22.75 3.62 17.99
N THR A 108 -23.72 4.26 18.62
CA THR A 108 -24.91 4.71 17.89
C THR A 108 -24.58 5.90 16.98
N PRO A 109 -25.39 6.18 15.93
CA PRO A 109 -25.20 7.34 15.08
C PRO A 109 -25.17 8.67 15.87
N GLU A 110 -25.99 8.78 16.92
CA GLU A 110 -26.08 9.97 17.76
C GLU A 110 -24.80 10.18 18.59
N GLU A 111 -24.29 9.12 19.21
CA GLU A 111 -23.03 9.17 19.95
C GLU A 111 -21.85 9.53 19.05
N ALA A 112 -21.81 8.95 17.84
CA ALA A 112 -20.79 9.27 16.85
C ALA A 112 -20.89 10.73 16.38
N TRP A 113 -22.11 11.27 16.27
CA TRP A 113 -22.35 12.67 15.93
C TRP A 113 -21.86 13.63 17.02
N GLU A 114 -22.05 13.29 18.29
CA GLU A 114 -21.51 14.09 19.40
C GLU A 114 -19.96 14.03 19.46
N MET A 115 -19.37 12.88 19.12
CA MET A 115 -17.92 12.79 18.94
C MET A 115 -17.43 13.69 17.79
N LEU A 116 -18.15 13.73 16.67
CA LEU A 116 -17.84 14.65 15.58
C LEU A 116 -17.86 16.11 16.03
N LYS A 117 -18.90 16.52 16.77
CA LYS A 117 -19.03 17.90 17.28
C LYS A 117 -17.85 18.26 18.19
N THR A 118 -17.52 17.37 19.12
CA THR A 118 -16.39 17.54 20.04
C THR A 118 -15.08 17.71 19.27
N ALA A 119 -14.77 16.78 18.36
CA ALA A 119 -13.55 16.83 17.56
C ALA A 119 -13.48 18.06 16.64
N SER A 120 -14.63 18.52 16.12
CA SER A 120 -14.72 19.75 15.33
C SER A 120 -14.46 21.01 16.15
N ALA A 121 -14.95 21.06 17.39
CA ALA A 121 -14.70 22.17 18.30
C ALA A 121 -13.23 22.24 18.73
N GLU A 122 -12.62 21.09 18.99
CA GLU A 122 -11.20 20.95 19.35
C GLU A 122 -10.26 21.10 18.14
N ARG A 123 -10.82 21.09 16.93
CA ARG A 123 -10.08 21.13 15.66
C ARG A 123 -9.11 19.96 15.52
N ASP A 124 -9.53 18.78 15.97
CA ASP A 124 -8.80 17.53 15.84
C ASP A 124 -9.30 16.74 14.63
N LEU A 125 -8.54 16.77 13.52
CA LEU A 125 -8.89 16.02 12.31
C LEU A 125 -8.74 14.50 12.46
N PHE A 126 -7.93 14.03 13.39
CA PHE A 126 -7.71 12.60 13.62
C PHE A 126 -8.94 12.00 14.27
N ASP A 127 -9.37 12.60 15.38
CA ASP A 127 -10.57 12.18 16.10
C ASP A 127 -11.82 12.41 15.26
N PHE A 128 -11.86 13.50 14.47
CA PHE A 128 -12.96 13.75 13.55
C PHE A 128 -13.09 12.64 12.51
N LYS A 129 -11.98 12.23 11.87
CA LYS A 129 -12.00 11.13 10.89
C LYS A 129 -12.40 9.80 11.53
N ALA A 130 -11.92 9.52 12.74
CA ALA A 130 -12.31 8.33 13.47
C ALA A 130 -13.83 8.33 13.76
N ALA A 131 -14.37 9.47 14.21
CA ALA A 131 -15.80 9.64 14.46
C ALA A 131 -16.64 9.53 13.17
N VAL A 132 -16.15 10.00 12.01
CA VAL A 132 -16.83 9.77 10.72
C VAL A 132 -16.90 8.28 10.42
N MET A 133 -15.82 7.51 10.64
CA MET A 133 -15.85 6.07 10.40
C MET A 133 -16.82 5.34 11.33
N ILE A 134 -16.90 5.74 12.59
CA ILE A 134 -17.89 5.21 13.55
C ILE A 134 -19.32 5.52 13.07
N TYR A 135 -19.57 6.76 12.64
CA TYR A 135 -20.87 7.17 12.12
C TYR A 135 -21.27 6.38 10.87
N VAL A 136 -20.35 6.21 9.91
CA VAL A 136 -20.58 5.43 8.68
C VAL A 136 -20.75 3.95 8.98
N LYS A 137 -20.07 3.40 9.98
CA LYS A 137 -20.28 2.02 10.44
C LYS A 137 -21.71 1.82 10.94
N ALA A 138 -22.26 2.81 11.67
CA ALA A 138 -23.64 2.79 12.14
C ALA A 138 -24.67 3.03 11.02
N LEU A 139 -24.33 3.87 10.03
CA LEU A 139 -25.18 4.20 8.87
C LEU A 139 -24.41 4.01 7.54
N PRO A 140 -24.34 2.78 7.01
CA PRO A 140 -23.47 2.45 5.86
C PRO A 140 -23.90 3.10 4.53
N ALA A 141 -25.15 3.58 4.44
CA ALA A 141 -25.66 4.29 3.28
C ALA A 141 -25.12 5.73 3.15
N THR A 142 -24.51 6.27 4.21
CA THR A 142 -24.04 7.67 4.27
C THR A 142 -22.95 7.95 3.24
N THR A 143 -23.15 8.94 2.39
CA THR A 143 -22.13 9.39 1.42
C THR A 143 -21.36 10.61 1.92
N TYR A 144 -20.25 10.96 1.25
CA TYR A 144 -19.52 12.19 1.57
C TYR A 144 -20.33 13.45 1.30
N LYS A 145 -21.23 13.41 0.32
CA LYS A 145 -22.15 14.51 0.03
C LYS A 145 -23.11 14.71 1.19
N ASP A 146 -23.76 13.64 1.66
CA ASP A 146 -24.70 13.70 2.79
C ASP A 146 -24.01 14.24 4.05
N LEU A 147 -22.77 13.81 4.31
CA LEU A 147 -21.95 14.33 5.41
C LEU A 147 -21.69 15.83 5.27
N GLU A 148 -21.26 16.29 4.10
CA GLU A 148 -20.98 17.72 3.89
C GLU A 148 -22.26 18.56 4.04
N GLU A 149 -23.38 18.12 3.48
CA GLU A 149 -24.68 18.80 3.67
C GLU A 149 -25.06 18.86 5.15
N ALA A 150 -24.90 17.76 5.89
CA ALA A 150 -25.16 17.72 7.32
C ALA A 150 -24.18 18.60 8.13
N PHE A 151 -22.91 18.67 7.72
CA PHE A 151 -21.89 19.53 8.32
C PHE A 151 -22.11 21.00 8.03
N ARG A 152 -22.78 21.38 6.93
CA ARG A 152 -23.15 22.76 6.64
C ARG A 152 -24.47 23.15 7.32
N GLY A 153 -25.37 22.20 7.52
CA GLY A 153 -26.60 22.39 8.32
C GLY A 153 -26.35 22.47 9.83
N SER A 154 -25.20 21.97 10.28
CA SER A 154 -24.73 22.05 11.67
C SER A 154 -23.49 22.97 11.75
N ASP A 155 -23.16 23.53 12.91
CA ASP A 155 -22.04 24.48 13.03
C ASP A 155 -20.65 23.78 13.09
N PHE A 156 -20.32 22.99 12.06
CA PHE A 156 -19.03 22.31 11.96
C PHE A 156 -17.96 23.19 11.32
N SER A 157 -16.78 23.19 11.94
CA SER A 157 -15.59 23.92 11.46
C SER A 157 -14.83 23.18 10.35
N VAL A 158 -15.14 21.91 10.13
CA VAL A 158 -14.52 21.01 9.16
C VAL A 158 -15.33 20.94 7.87
N TYR A 159 -14.65 21.08 6.74
CA TYR A 159 -15.16 21.01 5.38
C TYR A 159 -14.59 19.77 4.69
N LEU A 160 -15.46 19.02 4.03
CA LEU A 160 -15.07 17.97 3.09
C LEU A 160 -14.90 18.60 1.71
N ILE A 161 -13.66 18.62 1.21
CA ILE A 161 -13.33 19.21 -0.08
C ILE A 161 -12.82 18.12 -1.02
N ALA A 162 -13.49 17.97 -2.16
CA ALA A 162 -13.13 17.04 -3.22
C ALA A 162 -12.17 17.73 -4.22
N ILE A 163 -10.90 17.32 -4.17
CA ILE A 163 -9.84 17.86 -5.03
C ILE A 163 -9.45 16.86 -6.12
N VAL A 164 -9.02 17.36 -7.27
CA VAL A 164 -8.38 16.51 -8.28
C VAL A 164 -6.98 16.14 -7.78
N LYS A 165 -6.74 14.84 -7.60
CA LYS A 165 -5.44 14.35 -7.13
C LYS A 165 -5.02 13.14 -7.94
N GLU A 166 -3.84 13.25 -8.55
CA GLU A 166 -3.17 12.11 -9.18
C GLU A 166 -2.67 11.17 -8.09
N VAL A 167 -3.02 9.89 -8.23
CA VAL A 167 -2.60 8.83 -7.30
C VAL A 167 -1.63 7.89 -8.00
N MET A 168 -0.75 7.28 -7.20
CA MET A 168 0.19 6.29 -7.72
C MET A 168 -0.56 5.12 -8.37
N PRO A 169 0.03 4.43 -9.35
CA PRO A 169 -0.61 3.27 -9.98
C PRO A 169 -1.03 2.14 -9.03
N THR A 170 -0.35 2.02 -7.89
CA THR A 170 -0.69 1.04 -6.84
C THR A 170 -1.78 1.54 -5.89
N SER A 171 -2.20 2.80 -6.00
CA SER A 171 -3.23 3.41 -5.16
C SER A 171 -4.50 3.72 -5.94
N THR A 172 -5.63 3.64 -5.26
CA THR A 172 -6.95 4.01 -5.77
C THR A 172 -7.63 4.98 -4.81
N LEU A 173 -8.54 5.80 -5.33
CA LEU A 173 -9.45 6.56 -4.49
C LEU A 173 -10.67 5.69 -4.22
N MET A 174 -10.99 5.48 -2.95
CA MET A 174 -12.07 4.61 -2.51
C MET A 174 -13.07 5.39 -1.65
N ASN A 175 -14.35 5.31 -1.96
CA ASN A 175 -15.40 5.98 -1.18
C ASN A 175 -15.78 5.20 0.10
N LEU A 176 -16.73 5.74 0.86
CA LEU A 176 -17.22 5.14 2.11
C LEU A 176 -17.90 3.77 1.93
N GLN A 177 -18.46 3.51 0.74
CA GLN A 177 -19.10 2.25 0.37
C GLN A 177 -18.12 1.25 -0.29
N GLY A 178 -16.84 1.60 -0.38
CA GLY A 178 -15.82 0.76 -1.00
C GLY A 178 -15.80 0.78 -2.52
N LYS A 179 -16.54 1.67 -3.19
CA LYS A 179 -16.38 1.95 -4.62
C LYS A 179 -14.96 2.43 -4.85
N ILE A 180 -14.23 1.76 -5.73
CA ILE A 180 -12.86 2.10 -6.12
C ILE A 180 -12.85 2.96 -7.39
N ASP A 181 -11.68 3.48 -7.74
CA ASP A 181 -11.44 4.31 -8.92
C ASP A 181 -12.29 5.59 -8.98
N CYS A 182 -12.61 6.17 -7.81
CA CYS A 182 -13.22 7.49 -7.72
C CYS A 182 -12.32 8.57 -8.36
N LYS A 183 -12.90 9.61 -8.97
CA LYS A 183 -12.14 10.66 -9.65
C LYS A 183 -11.48 11.67 -8.70
N TYR A 184 -12.14 11.98 -7.59
CA TYR A 184 -11.70 13.05 -6.68
C TYR A 184 -11.21 12.51 -5.34
N ALA A 185 -10.20 13.17 -4.76
CA ALA A 185 -9.73 12.87 -3.42
C ALA A 185 -10.48 13.74 -2.40
N VAL A 186 -11.13 13.11 -1.42
CA VAL A 186 -11.71 13.82 -0.28
C VAL A 186 -10.60 14.29 0.64
N THR A 187 -10.64 15.57 0.98
CA THR A 187 -9.77 16.16 1.98
C THR A 187 -10.59 16.84 3.07
N TYR A 188 -10.12 16.73 4.31
CA TYR A 188 -10.75 17.33 5.47
C TYR A 188 -10.00 18.63 5.77
N GLN A 189 -10.69 19.76 5.73
CA GLN A 189 -10.11 21.09 5.79
C GLN A 189 -10.84 21.95 6.80
N PHE A 190 -10.18 22.94 7.40
CA PHE A 190 -10.84 23.89 8.31
C PHE A 190 -11.33 25.17 7.62
N SER A 191 -11.30 25.19 6.29
CA SER A 191 -11.67 26.34 5.46
C SER A 191 -12.19 25.86 4.13
N ALA A 192 -13.21 26.55 3.61
CA ALA A 192 -13.72 26.33 2.26
C ALA A 192 -12.75 26.82 1.16
N LYS A 193 -11.71 27.58 1.52
CA LYS A 193 -10.73 28.16 0.59
C LYS A 193 -9.39 27.42 0.66
N PRO A 194 -8.70 27.27 -0.48
CA PRO A 194 -7.37 26.64 -0.52
C PRO A 194 -6.39 27.46 0.32
N ARG A 195 -5.60 26.79 1.15
CA ARG A 195 -4.59 27.44 1.99
C ARG A 195 -3.34 27.78 1.19
N ARG A 196 -2.99 26.96 0.21
CA ARG A 196 -1.81 27.13 -0.64
C ARG A 196 -2.21 27.52 -2.05
N GLU A 197 -1.41 28.39 -2.66
CA GLU A 197 -1.63 28.81 -4.05
C GLU A 197 -1.61 27.63 -5.03
N SER A 198 -0.70 26.68 -4.83
CA SER A 198 -0.59 25.48 -5.66
C SER A 198 -1.84 24.60 -5.65
N GLU A 199 -2.70 24.71 -4.62
CA GLU A 199 -3.92 23.92 -4.49
C GLU A 199 -5.10 24.56 -5.24
N ARG A 200 -5.01 25.85 -5.60
CA ARG A 200 -6.12 26.57 -6.26
C ARG A 200 -6.58 25.90 -7.54
N ALA A 201 -5.66 25.36 -8.33
CA ALA A 201 -5.98 24.71 -9.60
C ALA A 201 -6.78 23.40 -9.43
N ALA A 202 -6.56 22.67 -8.33
CA ALA A 202 -7.26 21.41 -8.05
C ALA A 202 -8.54 21.61 -7.22
N TRP A 203 -8.70 22.78 -6.60
CA TRP A 203 -9.82 23.11 -5.73
C TRP A 203 -11.13 23.26 -6.52
N PRO A 204 -12.30 22.92 -5.96
CA PRO A 204 -13.59 23.24 -6.59
C PRO A 204 -13.79 24.76 -6.67
N ALA A 205 -14.42 25.24 -7.74
CA ALA A 205 -14.68 26.67 -7.93
C ALA A 205 -15.81 27.17 -7.01
N SER A 206 -16.76 26.31 -6.66
CA SER A 206 -17.91 26.63 -5.82
C SER A 206 -18.28 25.50 -4.84
N PRO A 207 -19.03 25.80 -3.75
CA PRO A 207 -19.55 24.79 -2.86
C PRO A 207 -20.49 23.79 -3.55
N GLU A 208 -21.27 24.24 -4.52
CA GLU A 208 -22.15 23.38 -5.33
C GLU A 208 -21.36 22.39 -6.18
N GLU A 209 -20.29 22.88 -6.84
CA GLU A 209 -19.38 22.00 -7.57
C GLU A 209 -18.71 20.99 -6.63
N ASN A 210 -18.34 21.41 -5.41
CA ASN A 210 -17.79 20.52 -4.42
C ASN A 210 -18.75 19.37 -4.07
N LEU A 211 -20.04 19.65 -3.87
CA LEU A 211 -21.04 18.61 -3.59
C LEU A 211 -21.14 17.58 -4.72
N ILE A 212 -21.13 18.04 -5.98
CA ILE A 212 -21.13 17.15 -7.15
C ILE A 212 -19.86 16.30 -7.18
N ARG A 213 -18.70 16.91 -6.90
CA ARG A 213 -17.43 16.18 -6.86
C ARG A 213 -17.40 15.15 -5.73
N LEU A 214 -18.04 15.43 -4.58
CA LEU A 214 -18.09 14.53 -3.43
C LEU A 214 -18.83 13.20 -3.72
N GLU A 215 -19.76 13.18 -4.68
CA GLU A 215 -20.45 11.95 -5.11
C GLU A 215 -19.49 10.92 -5.71
N ASP A 216 -18.42 11.37 -6.35
CA ASP A 216 -17.36 10.54 -6.92
C ASP A 216 -16.00 10.81 -6.27
N ALA A 217 -16.03 11.07 -4.96
CA ALA A 217 -14.84 11.29 -4.17
C ALA A 217 -14.52 10.10 -3.26
N GLY A 218 -13.23 9.90 -3.02
CA GLY A 218 -12.72 8.84 -2.16
C GLY A 218 -11.46 9.22 -1.40
N VAL A 219 -11.06 8.36 -0.47
CA VAL A 219 -9.77 8.44 0.22
C VAL A 219 -8.75 7.59 -0.53
N VAL A 220 -7.51 8.06 -0.57
CA VAL A 220 -6.40 7.30 -1.16
C VAL A 220 -6.18 6.03 -0.36
N THR A 221 -6.30 4.89 -1.01
CA THR A 221 -6.05 3.57 -0.44
C THR A 221 -5.21 2.73 -1.37
N ASP A 222 -4.54 1.71 -0.83
CA ASP A 222 -3.84 0.73 -1.65
C ASP A 222 -4.85 -0.08 -2.48
N ARG A 223 -4.61 -0.18 -3.79
CA ARG A 223 -5.35 -1.04 -4.72
C ARG A 223 -5.05 -2.51 -4.43
N HIS A 224 -3.93 -2.78 -3.74
CA HIS A 224 -3.37 -4.10 -3.44
C HIS A 224 -3.13 -4.98 -4.66
N VAL A 225 -2.93 -4.33 -5.80
CA VAL A 225 -2.57 -4.97 -7.04
C VAL A 225 -1.08 -4.68 -7.23
N PRO A 226 -0.23 -5.72 -7.31
CA PRO A 226 1.20 -5.51 -7.41
C PRO A 226 1.53 -4.81 -8.73
N LEU A 227 2.47 -3.87 -8.65
CA LEU A 227 3.12 -3.28 -9.81
C LEU A 227 4.40 -4.08 -10.12
N CYS A 228 4.51 -4.55 -11.36
CA CYS A 228 5.71 -5.23 -11.82
C CYS A 228 6.87 -4.24 -11.97
N SER A 229 8.02 -4.52 -11.33
CA SER A 229 9.21 -3.66 -11.44
C SER A 229 9.83 -3.63 -12.84
N ASN A 230 9.53 -4.61 -13.70
CA ASN A 230 9.92 -4.57 -15.12
C ASN A 230 9.03 -3.55 -15.88
N CYS A 231 7.71 -3.62 -15.69
CA CYS A 231 6.75 -2.72 -16.34
C CYS A 231 6.85 -1.29 -15.82
N GLU A 232 7.09 -1.10 -14.51
CA GLU A 232 7.32 0.22 -13.90
C GLU A 232 8.48 0.97 -14.58
N ARG A 233 9.56 0.27 -14.92
CA ARG A 233 10.73 0.84 -15.61
C ARG A 233 10.48 1.14 -17.09
N LYS A 234 9.40 0.60 -17.69
CA LYS A 234 8.99 0.89 -19.07
C LYS A 234 8.23 2.22 -19.14
N SER A 235 7.44 2.55 -18.11
CA SER A 235 6.70 3.81 -18.00
C SER A 235 7.57 5.04 -17.67
N LEU A 236 8.82 4.86 -17.23
CA LEU A 236 9.72 5.97 -16.91
C LEU A 236 10.59 6.35 -18.14
N PRO A 237 10.66 7.64 -18.53
CA PRO A 237 11.59 8.08 -19.56
C PRO A 237 13.06 7.87 -19.11
N PRO A 238 14.03 7.77 -20.05
CA PRO A 238 15.43 7.54 -19.72
C PRO A 238 16.02 8.63 -18.80
N PRO A 239 17.08 8.30 -18.03
CA PRO A 239 17.49 9.03 -16.82
C PRO A 239 18.01 10.48 -17.01
N GLN A 240 17.98 11.03 -18.22
CA GLN A 240 18.68 12.28 -18.54
C GLN A 240 17.77 13.52 -18.66
N GLN A 241 16.44 13.41 -18.49
CA GLN A 241 15.53 14.52 -18.86
C GLN A 241 14.31 14.80 -17.95
N VAL A 242 14.33 14.61 -16.62
CA VAL A 242 13.22 15.16 -15.79
C VAL A 242 13.60 15.69 -14.40
N PRO A 243 12.99 16.80 -13.95
CA PRO A 243 13.02 17.26 -12.57
C PRO A 243 12.17 16.37 -11.65
N ARG A 244 12.43 16.49 -10.34
CA ARG A 244 11.96 15.68 -9.19
C ARG A 244 10.45 15.63 -8.92
N LEU A 245 9.59 15.62 -9.93
CA LEU A 245 8.13 15.47 -9.78
C LEU A 245 7.70 14.09 -10.29
N CYS A 246 6.85 13.42 -9.50
CA CYS A 246 6.30 12.10 -9.78
C CYS A 246 5.53 12.08 -11.09
N ALA A 247 6.22 11.79 -12.20
CA ALA A 247 5.60 11.61 -13.50
C ALA A 247 5.10 10.16 -13.65
N TYR A 248 3.89 9.90 -13.15
CA TYR A 248 3.10 8.73 -13.53
C TYR A 248 1.79 9.24 -14.15
N THR A 249 1.86 9.66 -15.41
CA THR A 249 0.73 10.26 -16.16
C THR A 249 -0.30 9.24 -16.65
N SER A 250 -0.12 7.95 -16.36
CA SER A 250 -1.10 6.91 -16.69
C SER A 250 -0.92 5.66 -15.83
N ILE A 251 -2.04 5.09 -15.38
CA ILE A 251 -2.09 3.76 -14.74
C ILE A 251 -1.59 2.73 -15.78
N PRO A 252 -0.54 1.93 -15.51
CA PRO A 252 -0.08 0.92 -16.44
C PRO A 252 -1.21 -0.07 -16.70
N GLU A 253 -1.50 -0.32 -17.98
CA GLU A 253 -2.58 -1.22 -18.43
C GLU A 253 -2.41 -2.67 -17.92
N GLU A 254 -1.22 -3.04 -17.42
CA GLU A 254 -0.90 -4.39 -16.96
C GLU A 254 -0.51 -4.47 -15.47
N LEU A 255 -1.37 -3.93 -14.60
CA LEU A 255 -1.28 -4.22 -13.17
C LEU A 255 -1.70 -5.68 -12.88
N GLY A 256 -1.15 -6.29 -11.82
CA GLY A 256 -1.63 -7.60 -11.33
C GLY A 256 -0.67 -8.77 -11.51
N HIS A 257 0.55 -8.52 -11.96
CA HIS A 257 1.61 -9.53 -11.99
C HIS A 257 2.88 -9.04 -11.29
N ILE A 258 3.71 -9.99 -10.85
CA ILE A 258 5.03 -9.72 -10.29
C ILE A 258 6.09 -9.93 -11.36
N SER A 259 7.26 -9.34 -11.21
CA SER A 259 8.36 -9.42 -12.19
C SER A 259 8.79 -10.84 -12.54
N ARG A 260 8.51 -11.84 -11.71
CA ARG A 260 8.75 -13.25 -12.03
C ARG A 260 7.88 -13.76 -13.19
N ASN A 261 6.63 -13.33 -13.23
CA ASN A 261 5.60 -13.77 -14.18
C ASN A 261 5.20 -12.63 -15.13
N CYS A 262 6.15 -11.75 -15.45
CA CYS A 262 5.93 -10.66 -16.39
C CYS A 262 5.81 -11.26 -17.81
N PRO A 263 4.74 -10.94 -18.56
CA PRO A 263 4.56 -11.41 -19.93
C PRO A 263 5.56 -10.76 -20.90
N GLU A 264 6.02 -9.56 -20.55
CA GLU A 264 6.97 -8.78 -21.33
C GLU A 264 8.42 -9.28 -21.15
N GLU A 265 9.22 -9.06 -22.19
CA GLU A 265 10.64 -9.31 -22.13
C GLU A 265 11.30 -8.53 -20.97
N ARG A 266 12.17 -9.21 -20.23
CA ARG A 266 12.92 -8.59 -19.15
C ARG A 266 13.90 -7.61 -19.77
N ARG A 267 13.76 -6.32 -19.46
CA ARG A 267 14.77 -5.34 -19.84
C ARG A 267 16.10 -5.73 -19.21
N ALA A 268 17.15 -5.79 -20.02
CA ALA A 268 18.49 -6.04 -19.51
C ALA A 268 18.82 -4.99 -18.43
N PRO A 269 19.39 -5.41 -17.29
CA PRO A 269 19.84 -4.46 -16.29
C PRO A 269 20.88 -3.55 -16.95
N VAL A 270 20.60 -2.25 -17.03
CA VAL A 270 21.62 -1.26 -17.37
C VAL A 270 22.60 -1.28 -16.22
N GLN A 271 23.76 -1.88 -16.42
CA GLN A 271 24.84 -1.81 -15.44
C GLN A 271 25.27 -0.35 -15.37
N PRO A 272 25.15 0.31 -14.20
CA PRO A 272 25.62 1.67 -14.07
C PRO A 272 27.12 1.67 -14.35
N GLU A 273 27.52 2.40 -15.38
CA GLU A 273 28.92 2.53 -15.76
C GLU A 273 29.67 3.20 -14.59
N ILE A 274 30.56 2.45 -13.95
CA ILE A 274 31.31 2.94 -12.80
C ILE A 274 32.39 3.88 -13.34
N LYS A 275 32.17 5.18 -13.21
CA LYS A 275 33.16 6.22 -13.50
C LYS A 275 34.07 6.44 -12.29
N CYS A 276 35.38 6.44 -12.54
CA CYS A 276 36.38 6.70 -11.53
C CYS A 276 36.39 8.19 -11.17
N VAL A 277 36.17 8.53 -9.90
CA VAL A 277 36.18 9.92 -9.41
C VAL A 277 37.58 10.57 -9.53
N ASN A 278 38.65 9.78 -9.71
CA ASN A 278 40.01 10.28 -9.83
C ASN A 278 40.36 10.69 -11.28
N CYS A 279 40.15 9.79 -12.24
CA CYS A 279 40.57 9.97 -13.64
C CYS A 279 39.41 10.11 -14.65
N ASP A 280 38.17 10.05 -14.19
CA ASP A 280 36.94 10.09 -15.02
C ASP A 280 36.78 8.92 -16.02
N GLU A 281 37.72 7.97 -16.02
CA GLU A 281 37.65 6.75 -16.82
C GLU A 281 36.63 5.75 -16.26
N VAL A 282 36.09 4.92 -17.15
CA VAL A 282 35.04 3.95 -16.85
C VAL A 282 35.63 2.56 -16.54
N GLY A 283 34.94 1.77 -15.72
CA GLY A 283 35.29 0.36 -15.49
C GLY A 283 36.07 0.06 -14.22
N HIS A 284 36.43 1.07 -13.41
CA HIS A 284 37.08 0.88 -12.11
C HIS A 284 36.62 1.92 -11.08
N ARG A 285 36.77 1.60 -9.79
CA ARG A 285 36.53 2.57 -8.70
C ARG A 285 37.81 3.33 -8.40
N ALA A 286 37.71 4.49 -7.74
CA ALA A 286 38.88 5.30 -7.36
C ALA A 286 39.94 4.55 -6.52
N ARG A 287 39.56 3.44 -5.87
CA ARG A 287 40.49 2.56 -5.13
C ARG A 287 41.41 1.78 -6.06
N ASP A 288 40.90 1.37 -7.22
CA ASP A 288 41.55 0.48 -8.18
C ASP A 288 42.09 1.28 -9.38
N CYS A 289 42.20 2.60 -9.23
CA CYS A 289 42.66 3.49 -10.28
C CYS A 289 44.17 3.33 -10.51
N PRO A 290 44.62 3.10 -11.76
CA PRO A 290 46.05 2.99 -12.08
C PRO A 290 46.77 4.35 -12.10
N HIS A 291 46.00 5.45 -12.21
CA HIS A 291 46.53 6.81 -12.20
C HIS A 291 46.84 7.26 -10.79
N GLU A 292 47.88 8.08 -10.64
CA GLU A 292 48.16 8.77 -9.39
C GLU A 292 46.89 9.50 -8.91
N ARG A 293 46.60 9.40 -7.61
CA ARG A 293 45.45 10.11 -7.05
C ARG A 293 45.73 11.60 -7.21
N LYS A 294 44.85 12.30 -7.93
CA LYS A 294 44.79 13.76 -7.93
C LYS A 294 44.65 14.17 -6.47
N ARG A 295 45.76 14.56 -5.85
CA ARG A 295 45.76 15.12 -4.51
C ARG A 295 45.11 16.48 -4.64
N GLU A 296 43.79 16.54 -4.53
CA GLU A 296 43.18 17.78 -4.06
C GLU A 296 43.78 18.03 -2.69
N VAL A 297 44.52 19.13 -2.60
CA VAL A 297 45.09 19.64 -1.36
C VAL A 297 43.92 20.12 -0.51
N ASN A 298 43.22 19.18 0.12
CA ASN A 298 42.30 19.46 1.20
C ASN A 298 42.55 18.42 2.30
N ASN A 299 43.72 18.57 2.93
CA ASN A 299 44.22 17.75 4.04
C ASN A 299 43.47 18.03 5.35
N ASN A 300 42.14 18.10 5.32
CA ASN A 300 41.36 18.10 6.55
C ASN A 300 40.97 16.65 6.86
N CYS A 301 41.83 15.98 7.64
CA CYS A 301 41.50 14.70 8.24
C CYS A 301 40.17 14.82 8.99
N ARG A 302 39.14 14.06 8.61
CA ARG A 302 37.82 14.12 9.27
C ARG A 302 37.81 13.66 10.73
N ASN A 303 38.95 13.17 11.25
CA ASN A 303 39.13 12.76 12.63
C ASN A 303 40.18 13.58 13.40
N CYS A 304 40.81 14.57 12.75
CA CYS A 304 41.63 15.56 13.44
C CYS A 304 40.93 16.91 13.27
N LYS A 305 40.44 17.47 14.37
CA LYS A 305 40.03 18.88 14.43
C LYS A 305 41.25 19.78 14.36
#